data_AF-A0A0H5NMC1-F1
#
_entry.id   AF-A0A0H5NMC1-F1
#
_cell.length_a   1.000
_cell.length_b   1.000
_cell.length_c   1.000
_cell.angle_alpha   90.00
_cell.angle_beta   90.00
_cell.angle_gamma   90.00
#
_symmetry.space_group_name_H-M   'P 1'
#
loop_
_entity.id
_entity.type
_entity.pdbx_description
1 polymer ?
#
loop_
_entity_poly.entity_id
_entity_poly.type
_entity_poly.pdbx_seq_one_letter_code
_entity_poly.pdbx_strand_id
1 'polypeptide(L)'
;MYVEDDLSVRSLLLTGVVTVAEARAMHRDRPVVRDFVDSLLLELCRRPLGDNGKHAFVSPFESFVRLLGREREATLARLPNPVAEALSIAAEGFTRENRFARAADVLSRLGGPAPTNRGRALALHTRVGAARIRDGITHPVIGLTIVRYPTLRDTDVRTPEATAITEAEQLYRRWCDHRQHRRTTEQKIVGLAHRLTWPE
;
A
#
# COMPACT_ATOMS: atom_id res chain seq x y z
N MET A 1 -7.59 -6.54 -10.47
CA MET A 1 -6.81 -5.91 -9.38
C MET A 1 -6.73 -6.95 -8.27
N TYR A 2 -5.77 -7.87 -8.41
CA TYR A 2 -5.54 -9.05 -7.55
C TYR A 2 -4.06 -9.50 -7.60
N VAL A 3 -3.20 -8.71 -8.24
CA VAL A 3 -2.05 -9.26 -8.96
C VAL A 3 -0.75 -9.19 -8.14
N GLU A 4 -0.56 -8.20 -7.27
CA GLU A 4 0.77 -7.94 -6.69
C GLU A 4 1.19 -8.93 -5.59
N ASP A 5 0.30 -9.25 -4.65
CA ASP A 5 0.62 -10.21 -3.58
C ASP A 5 0.81 -11.64 -4.14
N ASP A 6 -0.05 -12.06 -5.07
CA ASP A 6 0.01 -13.40 -5.66
C ASP A 6 1.21 -13.55 -6.61
N LEU A 7 1.58 -12.48 -7.34
CA LEU A 7 2.84 -12.47 -8.09
C LEU A 7 4.04 -12.52 -7.15
N SER A 8 4.00 -11.85 -6.00
CA SER A 8 5.09 -11.88 -5.02
C SER A 8 5.27 -13.28 -4.43
N VAL A 9 4.19 -13.95 -4.02
CA VAL A 9 4.23 -15.34 -3.53
C VAL A 9 4.72 -16.28 -4.64
N ARG A 10 4.19 -16.14 -5.85
CA ARG A 10 4.61 -16.93 -7.01
C ARG A 10 6.09 -16.74 -7.32
N SER A 11 6.61 -15.51 -7.25
CA SER A 11 8.02 -15.21 -7.46
C SER A 11 8.90 -15.92 -6.44
N LEU A 12 8.55 -15.88 -5.15
CA LEU A 12 9.28 -16.59 -4.10
C LEU A 12 9.27 -18.11 -4.31
N LEU A 13 8.16 -18.67 -4.80
CA LEU A 13 8.04 -20.09 -5.12
C LEU A 13 8.93 -20.47 -6.32
N LEU A 14 8.84 -19.72 -7.42
CA LEU A 14 9.58 -19.99 -8.66
C LEU A 14 11.10 -19.82 -8.50
N THR A 15 11.53 -18.96 -7.57
CA THR A 15 12.94 -18.76 -7.22
C THR A 15 13.45 -19.74 -6.14
N GLY A 16 12.60 -20.65 -5.66
CA GLY A 16 12.98 -21.66 -4.67
C GLY A 16 13.17 -21.13 -3.24
N VAL A 17 12.79 -19.88 -2.96
CA VAL A 17 12.88 -19.29 -1.61
C VAL A 17 11.89 -19.95 -0.65
N VAL A 18 10.71 -20.33 -1.16
CA VAL A 18 9.67 -21.02 -0.39
C VAL A 18 9.24 -22.31 -1.08
N THR A 19 8.77 -23.26 -0.28
CA THR A 19 8.09 -24.47 -0.76
C THR A 19 6.64 -24.16 -1.16
N VAL A 20 5.98 -25.09 -1.86
CA VAL A 20 4.55 -24.98 -2.19
C VAL A 20 3.69 -24.88 -0.93
N ALA A 21 4.02 -25.63 0.13
CA ALA A 21 3.29 -25.60 1.39
C ALA A 21 3.43 -24.24 2.09
N GLU A 22 4.63 -23.67 2.11
CA GLU A 22 4.86 -22.32 2.64
C GLU A 22 4.14 -21.26 1.82
N ALA A 23 4.22 -21.32 0.48
CA ALA A 23 3.50 -20.40 -0.39
C ALA A 23 2.00 -20.39 -0.11
N ARG A 24 1.39 -21.58 0.09
CA ARG A 24 -0.02 -21.70 0.51
C ARG A 24 -0.29 -21.04 1.85
N ALA A 25 0.59 -21.26 2.84
CA ALA A 25 0.45 -20.67 4.18
C ALA A 25 0.64 -19.15 4.22
N MET A 26 1.23 -18.56 3.17
CA MET A 26 1.40 -17.11 3.04
C MET A 26 0.14 -16.40 2.55
N HIS A 27 -0.84 -17.12 1.98
CA HIS A 27 -2.12 -16.52 1.62
C HIS A 27 -2.92 -16.16 2.88
N ARG A 28 -3.52 -14.98 2.85
CA ARG A 28 -4.38 -14.45 3.91
C ARG A 28 -5.76 -14.18 3.33
N ASP A 29 -6.79 -14.34 4.15
CA ASP A 29 -8.11 -13.86 3.80
C ASP A 29 -8.10 -12.34 3.81
N ARG A 30 -8.56 -11.72 2.72
CA ARG A 30 -8.49 -10.27 2.50
C ARG A 30 -9.90 -9.71 2.42
N PRO A 31 -10.30 -8.82 3.34
CA PRO A 31 -11.57 -8.13 3.23
C PRO A 31 -11.64 -7.36 1.91
N VAL A 32 -12.63 -7.69 1.06
CA VAL A 32 -12.72 -7.21 -0.33
C VAL A 32 -12.64 -5.68 -0.42
N VAL A 33 -13.39 -4.97 0.43
CA VAL A 33 -13.39 -3.49 0.45
C VAL A 33 -12.01 -2.93 0.81
N ARG A 34 -11.36 -3.51 1.81
CA ARG A 34 -10.03 -3.09 2.26
C ARG A 34 -8.99 -3.30 1.16
N ASP A 35 -8.99 -4.46 0.54
CA ASP A 35 -8.05 -4.82 -0.53
C ASP A 35 -8.24 -3.94 -1.77
N PHE A 36 -9.48 -3.67 -2.15
CA PHE A 36 -9.82 -2.77 -3.25
C PHE A 36 -9.34 -1.34 -2.99
N VAL A 37 -9.60 -0.80 -1.79
CA VAL A 37 -9.18 0.57 -1.44
C VAL A 37 -7.67 0.69 -1.34
N ASP A 38 -6.98 -0.28 -0.73
CA ASP A 38 -5.51 -0.25 -0.68
C ASP A 38 -4.92 -0.30 -2.10
N SER A 39 -5.43 -1.16 -2.97
CA SER A 39 -4.99 -1.23 -4.37
C SER A 39 -5.25 0.07 -5.12
N LEU A 40 -6.41 0.70 -4.90
CA LEU A 40 -6.74 2.02 -5.43
C LEU A 40 -5.71 3.07 -4.99
N LEU A 41 -5.33 3.10 -3.71
CA LEU A 41 -4.33 4.03 -3.18
C LEU A 41 -2.92 3.76 -3.74
N LEU A 42 -2.55 2.51 -3.95
CA LEU A 42 -1.28 2.16 -4.62
C LEU A 42 -1.27 2.65 -6.08
N GLU A 43 -2.38 2.48 -6.81
CA GLU A 43 -2.56 2.99 -8.18
C GLU A 43 -2.46 4.52 -8.25
N LEU A 44 -2.92 5.24 -7.23
CA LEU A 44 -2.74 6.70 -7.12
C LEU A 44 -1.25 7.10 -7.08
N CYS A 45 -0.41 6.26 -6.47
CA CYS A 45 1.01 6.54 -6.23
C CYS A 45 1.90 6.27 -7.45
N ARG A 46 1.50 5.39 -8.37
CA ARG A 46 2.35 4.90 -9.48
C ARG A 46 2.97 6.03 -10.30
N ARG A 47 2.15 6.92 -10.85
CA ARG A 47 2.63 7.99 -11.74
C ARG A 47 3.59 8.96 -11.03
N PRO A 48 3.28 9.51 -9.83
CA PRO A 48 4.26 10.31 -9.09
C PRO A 48 5.56 9.57 -8.74
N LEU A 49 5.51 8.24 -8.58
CA LEU A 49 6.70 7.42 -8.34
C LEU A 49 7.54 7.13 -9.60
N GLY A 50 7.03 7.48 -10.78
CA GLY A 50 7.74 7.36 -12.07
C GLY A 50 7.24 6.23 -12.97
N ASP A 51 6.15 5.56 -12.61
CA ASP A 51 5.52 4.57 -13.47
C ASP A 51 4.80 5.27 -14.64
N ASN A 52 5.14 4.88 -15.87
CA ASN A 52 4.59 5.47 -17.10
C ASN A 52 3.20 4.92 -17.49
N GLY A 53 2.52 4.22 -16.57
CA GLY A 53 1.19 3.65 -16.79
C GLY A 53 0.10 4.69 -17.03
N LYS A 54 -1.02 4.27 -17.65
CA LYS A 54 -2.24 5.09 -17.75
C LYS A 54 -2.74 5.46 -16.35
N HIS A 55 -3.45 6.59 -16.21
CA HIS A 55 -4.11 7.00 -14.96
C HIS A 55 -5.17 5.98 -14.51
N ALA A 56 -4.73 4.91 -13.84
CA ALA A 56 -5.57 3.80 -13.44
C ALA A 56 -6.32 4.06 -12.13
N PHE A 57 -6.12 5.21 -11.46
CA PHE A 57 -6.87 5.58 -10.25
C PHE A 57 -8.34 5.95 -10.52
N VAL A 58 -8.59 6.75 -11.57
CA VAL A 58 -9.88 7.44 -11.76
C VAL A 58 -11.05 6.48 -11.93
N SER A 59 -10.92 5.48 -12.80
CA SER A 59 -12.01 4.54 -13.10
C SER A 59 -12.35 3.61 -11.91
N PRO A 60 -11.37 3.06 -11.18
CA PRO A 60 -11.60 2.41 -9.91
C PRO A 60 -12.22 3.35 -8.86
N PHE A 61 -11.80 4.61 -8.79
CA PHE A 61 -12.41 5.56 -7.85
C PHE A 61 -13.88 5.83 -8.17
N GLU A 62 -14.26 5.94 -9.45
CA GLU A 62 -15.68 6.01 -9.85
C GLU A 62 -16.49 4.81 -9.35
N SER A 63 -15.91 3.61 -9.40
CA SER A 63 -16.53 2.40 -8.86
C SER A 63 -16.67 2.47 -7.33
N PHE A 64 -15.66 3.00 -6.64
CA PHE A 64 -15.70 3.25 -5.20
C PHE A 64 -16.82 4.24 -4.83
N VAL A 65 -16.97 5.35 -5.56
CA VAL A 65 -18.04 6.34 -5.33
C VAL A 65 -19.42 5.69 -5.48
N ARG A 66 -19.63 4.85 -6.51
CA ARG A 66 -20.88 4.11 -6.68
C ARG A 66 -21.15 3.14 -5.53
N LEU A 67 -20.10 2.49 -5.01
CA LEU A 67 -20.21 1.61 -3.84
C LEU A 67 -20.62 2.40 -2.60
N LEU A 68 -20.01 3.56 -2.35
CA LEU A 68 -20.42 4.45 -1.25
C LEU A 68 -21.87 4.91 -1.36
N GLY A 69 -22.39 5.13 -2.57
CA GLY A 69 -23.80 5.47 -2.78
C GLY A 69 -24.78 4.36 -2.38
N ARG A 70 -24.32 3.10 -2.29
CA ARG A 70 -25.15 1.93 -1.93
C ARG A 70 -24.98 1.52 -0.48
N GLU A 71 -23.73 1.50 0.01
CA GLU A 71 -23.37 0.88 1.30
C GLU A 71 -22.34 1.72 2.06
N ARG A 72 -22.61 3.03 2.21
CA ARG A 72 -21.64 4.00 2.78
C ARG A 72 -21.05 3.55 4.11
N GLU A 73 -21.90 3.30 5.10
CA GLU A 73 -21.46 2.99 6.47
C GLU A 73 -20.67 1.68 6.51
N ALA A 74 -21.19 0.62 5.89
CA ALA A 74 -20.53 -0.68 5.81
C ALA A 74 -19.18 -0.61 5.08
N THR A 75 -19.06 0.23 4.05
CA THR A 75 -17.81 0.42 3.30
C THR A 75 -16.79 1.18 4.14
N LEU A 76 -17.16 2.33 4.72
CA LEU A 76 -16.24 3.18 5.47
C LEU A 76 -15.78 2.53 6.78
N ALA A 77 -16.63 1.74 7.45
CA ALA A 77 -16.28 1.02 8.68
C ALA A 77 -15.17 -0.04 8.49
N ARG A 78 -14.83 -0.40 7.25
CA ARG A 78 -13.75 -1.36 6.92
C ARG A 78 -12.41 -0.69 6.68
N LEU A 79 -12.34 0.64 6.75
CA LEU A 79 -11.15 1.42 6.42
C LEU A 79 -10.58 2.10 7.66
N PRO A 80 -9.26 2.35 7.71
CA PRO A 80 -8.67 3.24 8.71
C PRO A 80 -9.31 4.62 8.66
N ASN A 81 -9.59 5.24 9.82
CA ASN A 81 -10.32 6.51 9.88
C ASN A 81 -9.77 7.60 8.94
N PRO A 82 -8.46 7.88 8.87
CA PRO A 82 -7.94 8.92 7.97
C PRO A 82 -8.18 8.59 6.49
N VAL A 83 -8.13 7.30 6.12
CA VAL A 83 -8.43 6.83 4.76
C VAL A 83 -9.92 6.96 4.46
N ALA A 84 -10.78 6.54 5.38
CA ALA A 84 -12.22 6.65 5.27
C ALA A 84 -12.64 8.12 5.07
N GLU A 85 -12.11 9.02 5.87
CA GLU A 85 -12.38 10.45 5.81
C GLU A 85 -11.91 11.07 4.49
N ALA A 86 -10.65 10.85 4.10
CA ALA A 86 -10.10 11.43 2.87
C ALA A 86 -10.87 10.98 1.62
N LEU A 87 -11.24 9.69 1.54
CA LEU A 87 -11.99 9.16 0.41
C LEU A 87 -13.46 9.59 0.45
N SER A 88 -14.07 9.71 1.63
CA SER A 88 -15.42 10.25 1.82
C SER A 88 -15.53 11.68 1.29
N ILE A 89 -14.58 12.55 1.64
CA ILE A 89 -14.50 13.93 1.15
C ILE A 89 -14.27 13.98 -0.36
N ALA A 90 -13.36 13.15 -0.87
CA ALA A 90 -13.07 13.13 -2.30
C ALA A 90 -14.23 12.60 -3.16
N ALA A 91 -15.05 11.71 -2.60
CA ALA A 91 -16.25 11.19 -3.24
C ALA A 91 -17.39 12.22 -3.29
N GLU A 92 -17.39 13.19 -2.38
CA GLU A 92 -18.44 14.20 -2.29
C GLU A 92 -18.42 15.14 -3.51
N GLY A 93 -19.52 15.16 -4.26
CA GLY A 93 -19.61 15.91 -5.51
C GLY A 93 -18.59 15.45 -6.57
N PHE A 94 -18.14 14.19 -6.54
CA PHE A 94 -17.24 13.65 -7.54
C PHE A 94 -17.89 13.69 -8.93
N THR A 95 -17.20 14.28 -9.90
CA THR A 95 -17.63 14.32 -11.30
C THR A 95 -16.48 14.00 -12.25
N ARG A 96 -16.80 13.82 -13.52
CA ARG A 96 -15.78 13.60 -14.54
C ARG A 96 -14.84 14.81 -14.65
N GLU A 97 -15.34 16.02 -14.45
CA GLU A 97 -14.60 17.27 -14.62
C GLU A 97 -13.59 17.48 -13.49
N ASN A 98 -13.92 17.11 -12.26
CA ASN A 98 -13.06 17.33 -11.08
C ASN A 98 -12.19 16.12 -10.69
N ARG A 99 -12.29 14.99 -11.40
CA ARG A 99 -11.65 13.71 -11.04
C ARG A 99 -10.15 13.77 -10.72
N PHE A 100 -9.38 14.58 -11.46
CA PHE A 100 -7.94 14.70 -11.23
C PHE A 100 -7.61 15.60 -10.03
N ALA A 101 -8.41 16.64 -9.79
CA ALA A 101 -8.30 17.45 -8.60
C ALA A 101 -8.60 16.60 -7.35
N ARG A 102 -9.68 15.80 -7.40
CA ARG A 102 -10.02 14.86 -6.32
C ARG A 102 -8.91 13.84 -6.04
N ALA A 103 -8.29 13.28 -7.08
CA ALA A 103 -7.14 12.39 -6.92
C ALA A 103 -5.94 13.09 -6.25
N ALA A 104 -5.65 14.32 -6.66
CA ALA A 104 -4.58 15.12 -6.05
C ALA A 104 -4.87 15.45 -4.58
N ASP A 105 -6.13 15.75 -4.24
CA ASP A 105 -6.56 16.01 -2.86
C ASP A 105 -6.38 14.79 -1.96
N VAL A 106 -6.77 13.60 -2.42
CA VAL A 106 -6.56 12.33 -1.69
C VAL A 106 -5.06 12.11 -1.44
N LEU A 107 -4.24 12.29 -2.49
CA LEU A 107 -2.79 12.15 -2.37
C LEU A 107 -2.20 13.16 -1.38
N SER A 108 -2.68 14.41 -1.40
CA SER A 108 -2.23 15.46 -0.48
C SER A 108 -2.59 15.14 0.96
N ARG A 109 -3.82 14.69 1.23
CA ARG A 109 -4.29 14.36 2.57
C ARG A 109 -3.55 13.15 3.16
N LEU A 110 -3.47 12.06 2.41
CA LEU A 110 -2.92 10.80 2.93
C LEU A 110 -1.39 10.70 2.80
N GLY A 111 -0.80 11.42 1.85
CA GLY A 111 0.65 11.50 1.67
C GLY A 111 1.35 12.44 2.65
N GLY A 112 0.60 13.27 3.39
CA GLY A 112 1.15 14.19 4.39
C GLY A 112 1.88 15.41 3.79
N PRO A 113 2.63 16.17 4.61
CA PRO A 113 3.12 17.52 4.27
C PRO A 113 4.31 17.55 3.30
N ALA A 114 4.52 16.52 2.48
CA ALA A 114 5.64 16.48 1.55
C ALA A 114 5.51 17.57 0.46
N PRO A 115 6.63 18.22 0.08
CA PRO A 115 6.63 19.37 -0.83
C PRO A 115 6.33 19.00 -2.28
N THR A 116 6.49 17.72 -2.64
CA THR A 116 6.29 17.22 -4.01
C THR A 116 5.28 16.08 -4.03
N ASN A 117 4.59 15.92 -5.15
CA ASN A 117 3.67 14.80 -5.36
C ASN A 117 4.38 13.45 -5.25
N ARG A 118 5.65 13.39 -5.65
CA ARG A 118 6.48 12.20 -5.47
C ARG A 118 6.70 11.88 -3.99
N GLY A 119 7.07 12.87 -3.17
CA GLY A 119 7.25 12.66 -1.73
C GLY A 119 5.95 12.21 -1.04
N ARG A 120 4.80 12.80 -1.42
CA ARG A 120 3.48 12.39 -0.94
C ARG A 120 3.14 10.95 -1.34
N ALA A 121 3.42 10.58 -2.58
CA ALA A 121 3.16 9.23 -3.09
C ALA A 121 4.08 8.18 -2.46
N LEU A 122 5.34 8.52 -2.23
CA LEU A 122 6.27 7.65 -1.49
C LEU A 122 5.71 7.39 -0.09
N ALA A 123 5.34 8.45 0.64
CA ALA A 123 4.79 8.29 1.98
C ALA A 123 3.49 7.47 1.99
N LEU A 124 2.54 7.79 1.10
CA LEU A 124 1.28 7.07 0.96
C LEU A 124 1.49 5.59 0.63
N HIS A 125 2.32 5.29 -0.37
CA HIS A 125 2.61 3.92 -0.80
C HIS A 125 3.20 3.07 0.34
N THR A 126 4.19 3.60 1.04
CA THR A 126 4.84 2.92 2.16
C THR A 126 3.86 2.71 3.31
N ARG A 127 3.00 3.69 3.62
CA ARG A 127 1.95 3.57 4.66
C ARG A 127 0.89 2.54 4.32
N VAL A 128 0.47 2.42 3.06
CA VAL A 128 -0.47 1.36 2.63
C VAL A 128 0.14 -0.02 2.86
N GLY A 129 1.38 -0.24 2.41
CA GLY A 129 2.09 -1.51 2.64
C GLY A 129 2.23 -1.84 4.13
N ALA A 130 2.62 -0.85 4.94
CA ALA A 130 2.71 -0.99 6.38
C ALA A 130 1.35 -1.30 7.03
N ALA A 131 0.28 -0.63 6.62
CA ALA A 131 -1.05 -0.88 7.14
C ALA A 131 -1.53 -2.30 6.83
N ARG A 132 -1.29 -2.80 5.61
CA ARG A 132 -1.62 -4.19 5.25
C ARG A 132 -0.88 -5.22 6.12
N ILE A 133 0.38 -4.95 6.49
CA ILE A 133 1.17 -5.81 7.41
C ILE A 133 0.58 -5.74 8.82
N ARG A 134 0.43 -4.52 9.36
CA ARG A 134 -0.03 -4.27 10.73
C ARG A 134 -1.41 -4.86 10.98
N ASP A 135 -2.31 -4.68 10.02
CA ASP A 135 -3.71 -5.08 10.12
C ASP A 135 -3.89 -6.58 9.75
N GLY A 136 -2.80 -7.30 9.44
CA GLY A 136 -2.82 -8.74 9.14
C GLY A 136 -3.43 -9.12 7.79
N ILE A 137 -3.65 -8.15 6.90
CA ILE A 137 -4.27 -8.32 5.57
C ILE A 137 -3.34 -9.07 4.62
N THR A 138 -2.03 -8.95 4.79
CA THR A 138 -1.04 -9.65 3.99
C THR A 138 0.03 -10.27 4.86
N HIS A 139 0.68 -11.32 4.36
CA HIS A 139 1.82 -11.92 5.06
C HIS A 139 2.95 -10.88 5.18
N PRO A 140 3.67 -10.77 6.33
CA PRO A 140 4.63 -9.70 6.55
C PRO A 140 5.65 -9.50 5.42
N VAL A 141 6.28 -10.58 4.93
CA VAL A 141 7.24 -10.46 3.81
C VAL A 141 6.60 -10.05 2.48
N ILE A 142 5.32 -10.36 2.26
CA ILE A 142 4.59 -9.95 1.06
C ILE A 142 4.22 -8.47 1.17
N GLY A 143 3.68 -8.01 2.28
CA GLY A 143 3.46 -6.57 2.49
C GLY A 143 4.76 -5.76 2.42
N LEU A 144 5.89 -6.37 2.80
CA LEU A 144 7.20 -5.74 2.68
C LEU A 144 7.62 -5.49 1.22
N THR A 145 7.12 -6.27 0.24
CA THR A 145 7.39 -6.01 -1.18
C THR A 145 6.71 -4.72 -1.63
N ILE A 146 5.54 -4.41 -1.08
CA ILE A 146 4.85 -3.13 -1.27
C ILE A 146 5.65 -2.00 -0.63
N VAL A 147 6.08 -2.18 0.63
CA VAL A 147 6.86 -1.15 1.34
C VAL A 147 8.14 -0.78 0.61
N ARG A 148 8.87 -1.77 0.06
CA ARG A 148 10.17 -1.57 -0.60
C ARG A 148 10.10 -1.19 -2.09
N TYR A 149 8.90 -1.21 -2.68
CA TYR A 149 8.73 -0.96 -4.12
C TYR A 149 9.29 0.40 -4.59
N PRO A 150 9.06 1.53 -3.89
CA PRO A 150 9.57 2.82 -4.36
C PRO A 150 11.10 2.86 -4.41
N THR A 151 11.68 3.16 -5.58
CA THR A 151 13.12 3.45 -5.68
C THR A 151 13.40 4.83 -5.13
N LEU A 152 14.24 4.93 -4.09
CA LEU A 152 14.68 6.21 -3.53
C LEU A 152 15.63 6.94 -4.48
N ARG A 153 15.48 8.26 -4.58
CA ARG A 153 16.37 9.17 -5.32
C ARG A 153 17.13 10.04 -4.33
N ASP A 154 18.29 10.55 -4.74
CA ASP A 154 19.09 11.47 -3.92
C ASP A 154 18.34 12.77 -3.56
N THR A 155 17.33 13.13 -4.36
CA THR A 155 16.46 14.29 -4.13
C THR A 155 15.30 14.01 -3.17
N ASP A 156 15.06 12.75 -2.80
CA ASP A 156 13.95 12.40 -1.91
C ASP A 156 14.29 12.82 -0.46
N VAL A 157 13.35 13.51 0.19
CA VAL A 157 13.52 13.98 1.58
C VAL A 157 13.65 12.79 2.51
N ARG A 158 14.57 12.88 3.50
CA ARG A 158 14.68 11.88 4.57
C ARG A 158 13.46 11.95 5.48
N THR A 159 12.48 11.09 5.22
CA THR A 159 11.30 10.88 6.08
C THR A 159 11.36 9.50 6.75
N PRO A 160 10.52 9.23 7.78
CA PRO A 160 10.38 7.88 8.33
C PRO A 160 10.06 6.82 7.27
N GLU A 161 9.25 7.15 6.27
CA GLU A 161 8.90 6.26 5.16
C GLU A 161 10.11 5.97 4.25
N ALA A 162 10.94 6.97 3.94
CA ALA A 162 12.16 6.78 3.17
C ALA A 162 13.17 5.88 3.91
N THR A 163 13.34 6.09 5.21
CA THR A 163 14.16 5.21 6.06
C THR A 163 13.59 3.79 6.07
N ALA A 164 12.27 3.64 6.19
CA ALA A 164 11.60 2.35 6.20
C ALA A 164 11.76 1.58 4.90
N ILE A 165 11.78 2.24 3.74
CA ILE A 165 12.07 1.60 2.44
C ILE A 165 13.46 0.94 2.46
N THR A 166 14.46 1.65 3.01
CA THR A 166 15.84 1.13 3.09
C THR A 166 15.93 -0.05 4.06
N GLU A 167 15.31 0.06 5.24
CA GLU A 167 15.25 -1.04 6.21
C GLU A 167 14.48 -2.26 5.65
N ALA A 168 13.41 -2.01 4.91
CA ALA A 168 12.58 -3.05 4.29
C ALA A 168 13.38 -3.91 3.30
N GLU A 169 14.25 -3.29 2.49
CA GLU A 169 15.11 -4.03 1.57
C GLU A 169 16.05 -4.99 2.31
N GLN A 170 16.65 -4.54 3.42
CA GLN A 170 17.55 -5.36 4.22
C GLN A 170 16.80 -6.53 4.91
N LEU A 171 15.61 -6.26 5.46
CA LEU A 171 14.76 -7.27 6.08
C LEU A 171 14.28 -8.30 5.06
N TYR A 172 13.91 -7.87 3.85
CA TYR A 172 13.47 -8.76 2.78
C TYR A 172 14.58 -9.74 2.38
N ARG A 173 15.79 -9.23 2.11
CA ARG A 173 16.95 -10.08 1.78
C ARG A 173 17.25 -11.07 2.91
N ARG A 174 17.31 -10.58 4.15
CA ARG A 174 17.53 -11.44 5.32
C ARG A 174 16.50 -12.55 5.44
N TRP A 175 15.22 -12.27 5.16
CA TRP A 175 14.16 -13.28 5.20
C TRP A 175 14.33 -14.34 4.10
N CYS A 176 14.74 -13.91 2.91
CA CYS A 176 15.01 -14.81 1.79
C CYS A 176 16.19 -15.73 2.08
N ASP A 177 17.31 -15.16 2.53
CA ASP A 177 18.61 -15.83 2.65
C ASP A 177 18.73 -16.70 3.93
N HIS A 178 18.05 -16.31 5.02
CA HIS A 178 18.20 -16.96 6.32
C HIS A 178 16.91 -17.61 6.81
N ARG A 179 16.59 -18.78 6.24
CA ARG A 179 15.36 -19.54 6.53
C ARG A 179 15.14 -19.78 8.03
N GLN A 180 16.19 -20.11 8.77
CA GLN A 180 16.13 -20.36 10.23
C GLN A 180 15.77 -19.12 11.07
N HIS A 181 15.90 -17.90 10.51
CA HIS A 181 15.61 -16.65 11.19
C HIS A 181 14.34 -15.94 10.67
N ARG A 182 13.53 -16.60 9.83
CA ARG A 182 12.35 -15.97 9.20
C ARG A 182 11.37 -15.42 10.21
N ARG A 183 11.01 -16.19 11.24
CA ARG A 183 10.07 -15.76 12.28
C ARG A 183 10.52 -14.49 13.00
N THR A 184 11.78 -14.42 13.42
CA THR A 184 12.34 -13.22 14.06
C THR A 184 12.41 -12.04 13.08
N THR A 185 12.68 -12.31 11.81
CA THR A 185 12.70 -11.27 10.76
C THR A 185 11.29 -10.74 10.50
N GLU A 186 10.26 -11.60 10.47
CA GLU A 186 8.85 -11.22 10.37
C GLU A 186 8.41 -10.34 11.54
N GLN A 187 8.83 -10.65 12.77
CA GLN A 187 8.56 -9.80 13.92
C GLN A 187 9.16 -8.39 13.75
N LYS A 188 10.36 -8.28 13.18
CA LYS A 188 10.98 -6.99 12.85
C LYS A 188 10.23 -6.27 11.73
N ILE A 189 9.73 -6.98 10.73
CA ILE A 189 8.89 -6.42 9.66
C ILE A 189 7.60 -5.84 10.24
N VAL A 190 6.93 -6.57 11.13
CA VAL A 190 5.74 -6.07 11.82
C VAL A 190 6.08 -4.85 12.68
N GLY A 191 7.19 -4.87 13.41
CA GLY A 191 7.68 -3.71 14.18
C GLY A 191 7.97 -2.48 13.31
N LEU A 192 8.54 -2.68 12.11
CA LEU A 192 8.71 -1.62 11.11
C LEU A 192 7.35 -1.05 10.69
N ALA A 193 6.37 -1.90 10.39
CA ALA A 193 5.04 -1.47 9.97
C ALA A 193 4.29 -0.65 11.03
N HIS A 194 4.46 -0.98 12.32
CA HIS A 194 3.86 -0.19 13.41
C HIS A 194 4.43 1.22 13.54
N ARG A 195 5.66 1.49 13.06
CA ARG A 195 6.25 2.84 13.05
C ARG A 195 5.70 3.74 11.96
N LEU A 196 4.95 3.18 11.00
CA LEU A 196 4.42 3.89 9.84
C LEU A 196 2.90 4.04 9.97
N THR A 197 2.47 5.23 10.38
CA THR A 197 1.06 5.54 10.63
C THR A 197 0.49 6.46 9.55
N TRP A 198 -0.83 6.55 9.52
CA TRP A 198 -1.54 7.55 8.74
C TRP A 198 -1.27 8.95 9.31
N PRO A 199 -1.31 10.00 8.48
CA PRO A 199 -1.25 11.37 8.98
C PRO A 199 -2.49 11.66 9.85
N GLU A 200 -2.28 12.43 10.92
CA GLU A 200 -3.34 13.00 11.77
C GLU A 200 -3.99 14.21 11.11
#